data_AF-A0A4Y8RYB5-F1
#
_entry.id   AF-A0A4Y8RYB5-F1
#
_cell.length_a   1.000
_cell.length_b   1.000
_cell.length_c   1.000
_cell.angle_alpha   90.00
_cell.angle_beta   90.00
_cell.angle_gamma   90.00
#
_symmetry.space_group_name_H-M   'P 1'
#
loop_
_entity.id
_entity.type
_entity.pdbx_description
1 polymer ?
#
loop_
_entity_poly.entity_id
_entity_poly.type
_entity_poly.pdbx_seq_one_letter_code
_entity_poly.pdbx_strand_id
1 'polypeptide(L)'
;MAIQYDEQAILLARAIDIAVNSLSKFLPKDWSESHRQQFKKVYLEWKEDALKPSAKFKNIASLNYTKNAVFTYFQEGFGEEVNYFWSEIKKANLPYRRENKMAKILKSGKIKNQIQYDFVIDVIVPYQQEELITEEDVIILNELIKEFETRASKRSK
;
A
#
# COMPACT_ATOMS: atom_id res chain seq x y z
N MET A 1 -21.65 3.58 16.94
CA MET A 1 -22.12 4.71 16.11
C MET A 1 -21.84 4.37 14.66
N ALA A 2 -22.86 4.32 13.81
CA ALA A 2 -22.64 4.17 12.37
C ALA A 2 -22.10 5.50 11.85
N ILE A 3 -20.85 5.49 11.37
CA ILE A 3 -20.21 6.66 10.76
C ILE A 3 -21.04 7.08 9.55
N GLN A 4 -21.53 8.32 9.54
CA GLN A 4 -22.37 8.82 8.45
C GLN A 4 -21.55 8.95 7.15
N TYR A 5 -22.22 8.90 5.99
CA TYR A 5 -21.57 8.97 4.68
C TYR A 5 -20.54 10.11 4.60
N ASP A 6 -20.92 11.31 5.05
CA ASP A 6 -20.11 12.52 4.94
C ASP A 6 -18.80 12.42 5.74
N GLU A 7 -18.83 11.80 6.92
CA GLU A 7 -17.63 11.54 7.73
C GLU A 7 -16.68 10.56 7.02
N GLN A 8 -17.22 9.46 6.45
CA GLN A 8 -16.41 8.50 5.71
C GLN A 8 -15.82 9.11 4.42
N ALA A 9 -16.58 9.98 3.75
CA ALA A 9 -16.13 10.69 2.56
C ALA A 9 -14.97 11.64 2.88
N ILE A 10 -15.01 12.35 4.01
CA ILE A 10 -13.92 13.21 4.47
C ILE A 10 -12.66 12.38 4.75
N LEU A 11 -12.78 11.24 5.43
CA LEU A 11 -11.66 10.36 5.72
C LEU A 11 -11.04 9.81 4.42
N LEU A 12 -11.87 9.40 3.46
CA LEU A 12 -11.40 8.92 2.15
C LEU A 12 -10.72 10.03 1.36
N ALA A 13 -11.27 11.24 1.36
CA ALA A 13 -10.68 12.40 0.69
C ALA A 13 -9.28 12.72 1.23
N ARG A 14 -9.07 12.62 2.54
CA ARG A 14 -7.74 12.77 3.16
C ARG A 14 -6.77 11.66 2.73
N ALA A 15 -7.23 10.41 2.65
CA ALA A 15 -6.41 9.32 2.15
C ALA A 15 -6.03 9.54 0.66
N ILE A 16 -6.94 10.06 -0.15
CA ILE A 16 -6.68 10.41 -1.54
C ILE A 16 -5.61 11.51 -1.66
N ASP A 17 -5.66 12.54 -0.83
CA ASP A 17 -4.64 13.59 -0.81
C ASP A 17 -3.25 13.00 -0.50
N ILE A 18 -3.18 12.06 0.44
CA ILE A 18 -1.95 11.33 0.76
C ILE A 18 -1.49 10.49 -0.44
N ALA A 19 -2.39 9.79 -1.14
CA ALA A 19 -2.07 9.02 -2.34
C ALA A 19 -1.46 9.89 -3.45
N VAL A 20 -2.07 11.03 -3.75
CA VAL A 20 -1.58 11.99 -4.74
C VAL A 20 -0.20 12.53 -4.36
N ASN A 21 -0.01 12.87 -3.07
CA ASN A 21 1.27 13.36 -2.57
C ASN A 21 2.37 12.27 -2.63
N SER A 22 2.01 11.01 -2.32
CA SER A 22 2.93 9.87 -2.37
C SER A 22 3.55 9.71 -3.75
N LEU A 23 2.70 9.71 -4.79
CA LEU A 23 3.13 9.60 -6.18
C LEU A 23 3.72 10.88 -6.76
N SER A 24 3.53 12.03 -6.10
CA SER A 24 4.23 13.27 -6.43
C SER A 24 5.68 13.24 -5.93
N LYS A 25 5.92 12.65 -4.76
CA LYS A 25 7.27 12.52 -4.17
C LYS A 25 8.06 11.36 -4.75
N PHE A 26 7.43 10.20 -4.88
CA PHE A 26 8.06 8.96 -5.31
C PHE A 26 7.32 8.44 -6.53
N LEU A 27 7.98 8.50 -7.69
CA LEU A 27 7.44 7.96 -8.93
C LEU A 27 7.94 6.52 -9.10
N PRO A 28 7.05 5.53 -9.33
CA PRO A 28 7.47 4.18 -9.64
C PRO A 28 8.44 4.17 -10.82
N LYS A 29 9.45 3.30 -10.79
CA LYS A 29 10.55 3.28 -11.77
C LYS A 29 10.06 3.16 -13.22
N ASP A 30 8.99 2.42 -13.44
CA ASP A 30 8.43 2.17 -14.77
C ASP A 30 7.36 3.20 -15.18
N TRP A 31 7.11 4.21 -14.34
CA TRP A 31 6.12 5.25 -14.63
C TRP A 31 6.79 6.48 -15.22
N SER A 32 6.18 7.00 -16.28
CA SER A 32 6.50 8.31 -16.83
C SER A 32 5.67 9.41 -16.17
N GLU A 33 6.00 10.67 -16.48
CA GLU A 33 5.24 11.82 -16.00
C GLU A 33 3.78 11.80 -16.46
N SER A 34 3.47 11.25 -17.64
CA SER A 34 2.08 11.11 -18.10
C SER A 34 1.28 10.17 -17.20
N HIS A 35 1.89 9.10 -16.68
CA HIS A 35 1.24 8.22 -15.71
C HIS A 35 0.96 8.95 -14.39
N ARG A 36 1.91 9.79 -13.92
CA ARG A 36 1.71 10.62 -12.73
C ARG A 36 0.51 11.56 -12.88
N GLN A 37 0.44 12.27 -14.01
CA GLN A 37 -0.66 13.20 -14.27
C GLN A 37 -2.00 12.49 -14.38
N GLN A 38 -2.04 11.34 -15.07
CA GLN A 38 -3.27 10.54 -15.17
C GLN A 38 -3.70 10.01 -13.80
N PHE A 39 -2.78 9.48 -12.99
CA PHE A 39 -3.08 9.03 -11.63
C PHE A 39 -3.66 10.16 -10.78
N LYS A 40 -2.97 11.32 -10.75
CA LYS A 40 -3.40 12.50 -10.01
C LYS A 40 -4.80 12.93 -10.43
N LYS A 41 -5.06 12.99 -11.74
CA LYS A 41 -6.38 13.34 -12.28
C LYS A 41 -7.47 12.40 -11.76
N VAL A 42 -7.30 11.09 -11.96
CA VAL A 42 -8.28 10.06 -11.56
C VAL A 42 -8.56 10.11 -10.06
N TYR A 43 -7.52 10.26 -9.24
CA TYR A 43 -7.68 10.31 -7.79
C TYR A 43 -8.41 11.59 -7.35
N LEU A 44 -8.10 12.73 -7.95
CA LEU A 44 -8.81 13.98 -7.64
C LEU A 44 -10.28 13.94 -8.09
N GLU A 45 -10.60 13.29 -9.22
CA GLU A 45 -11.98 13.01 -9.63
C GLU A 45 -12.70 12.16 -8.58
N TRP A 46 -12.08 11.06 -8.12
CA TRP A 46 -12.65 10.23 -7.05
C TRP A 46 -12.84 10.97 -5.72
N LYS A 47 -11.96 11.92 -5.40
CA LYS A 47 -12.12 12.79 -4.23
C LYS A 47 -13.34 13.69 -4.39
N GLU A 48 -13.52 14.30 -5.55
CA GLU A 48 -14.67 15.15 -5.82
C GLU A 48 -15.97 14.34 -5.78
N ASP A 49 -16.00 13.17 -6.40
CA ASP A 49 -17.17 12.27 -6.39
C ASP A 49 -17.54 11.82 -4.97
N ALA A 50 -16.56 11.60 -4.09
CA ALA A 50 -16.81 11.24 -2.70
C ALA A 50 -17.35 12.43 -1.88
N LEU A 51 -16.82 13.64 -2.09
CA LEU A 51 -17.20 14.83 -1.31
C LEU A 51 -18.47 15.53 -1.84
N LYS A 52 -18.75 15.40 -3.14
CA LYS A 52 -19.88 16.04 -3.82
C LYS A 52 -20.63 15.01 -4.69
N PRO A 53 -21.10 13.90 -4.12
CA PRO A 53 -21.79 12.87 -4.88
C PRO A 53 -23.11 13.41 -5.44
N SER A 54 -23.47 12.98 -6.65
CA SER A 54 -24.87 13.09 -7.09
C SER A 54 -25.77 12.27 -6.15
N ALA A 55 -27.05 12.65 -6.01
CA ALA A 55 -27.96 12.03 -5.04
C ALA A 55 -28.03 10.49 -5.14
N LYS A 56 -27.96 9.94 -6.36
CA LYS A 56 -27.95 8.48 -6.61
C LYS A 56 -26.70 7.76 -6.07
N PHE A 57 -25.60 8.48 -5.88
CA PHE A 57 -24.31 7.93 -5.41
C PHE A 57 -23.96 8.33 -3.97
N LYS A 58 -24.80 9.13 -3.30
CA LYS A 58 -24.64 9.46 -1.88
C LYS A 58 -25.07 8.29 -0.98
N ASN A 59 -24.38 7.16 -1.11
CA ASN A 59 -24.63 5.95 -0.32
C ASN A 59 -23.31 5.22 -0.02
N ILE A 60 -23.31 4.42 1.05
CA ILE A 60 -22.10 3.73 1.54
C ILE A 60 -21.56 2.71 0.53
N ALA A 61 -22.42 2.07 -0.28
CA ALA A 61 -21.98 1.11 -1.28
C ALA A 61 -21.13 1.76 -2.38
N SER A 62 -21.59 2.89 -2.92
CA SER A 62 -20.83 3.69 -3.90
C SER A 62 -19.53 4.22 -3.30
N LEU A 63 -19.55 4.72 -2.05
CA LEU A 63 -18.34 5.19 -1.38
C LEU A 63 -17.32 4.07 -1.16
N ASN A 64 -17.78 2.86 -0.81
CA ASN A 64 -16.91 1.69 -0.67
C ASN A 64 -16.29 1.26 -2.00
N TYR A 65 -17.00 1.42 -3.12
CA TYR A 65 -16.44 1.16 -4.43
C TYR A 65 -15.26 2.12 -4.73
N THR A 66 -15.46 3.42 -4.52
CA THR A 66 -14.39 4.43 -4.66
C THR A 66 -13.22 4.15 -3.71
N LYS A 67 -13.53 3.82 -2.45
CA LYS A 67 -12.52 3.41 -1.46
C LYS A 67 -11.69 2.25 -1.98
N ASN A 68 -12.32 1.17 -2.44
CA ASN A 68 -11.61 0.02 -2.97
C ASN A 68 -10.71 0.43 -4.16
N ALA A 69 -11.23 1.22 -5.11
CA ALA A 69 -10.46 1.70 -6.25
C ALA A 69 -9.20 2.51 -5.83
N VAL A 70 -9.32 3.35 -4.79
CA VAL A 70 -8.20 4.10 -4.21
C VAL A 70 -7.17 3.17 -3.55
N PHE A 71 -7.61 2.19 -2.77
CA PHE A 71 -6.70 1.38 -1.96
C PHE A 71 -6.10 0.19 -2.71
N THR A 72 -6.69 -0.29 -3.82
CA THR A 72 -6.19 -1.47 -4.56
C THR A 72 -4.70 -1.34 -4.89
N TYR A 73 -4.28 -0.21 -5.49
CA TYR A 73 -2.86 0.01 -5.83
C TYR A 73 -1.95 -0.12 -4.60
N PHE A 74 -2.32 0.53 -3.50
CA PHE A 74 -1.49 0.58 -2.28
C PHE A 74 -1.52 -0.71 -1.47
N GLN A 75 -2.60 -1.50 -1.57
CA GLN A 75 -2.65 -2.83 -0.95
C GLN A 75 -1.85 -3.83 -1.78
N GLU A 76 -1.90 -3.75 -3.10
CA GLU A 76 -1.26 -4.71 -4.01
C GLU A 76 0.20 -4.43 -4.30
N GLY A 77 0.58 -3.16 -4.34
CA GLY A 77 1.93 -2.72 -4.62
C GLY A 77 2.89 -2.81 -3.44
N PHE A 78 4.16 -2.58 -3.78
CA PHE A 78 5.28 -2.39 -2.89
C PHE A 78 6.23 -1.39 -3.55
N GLY A 79 7.09 -0.75 -2.76
CA GLY A 79 7.94 0.36 -3.22
C GLY A 79 7.83 1.59 -2.32
N GLU A 80 8.69 2.58 -2.58
CA GLU A 80 8.82 3.79 -1.76
C GLU A 80 7.52 4.60 -1.70
N GLU A 81 6.79 4.72 -2.81
CA GLU A 81 5.53 5.44 -2.88
C GLU A 81 4.43 4.76 -2.06
N VAL A 82 4.40 3.42 -2.05
CA VAL A 82 3.44 2.65 -1.26
C VAL A 82 3.78 2.70 0.22
N ASN A 83 5.06 2.56 0.55
CA ASN A 83 5.54 2.66 1.93
C ASN A 83 5.31 4.07 2.50
N TYR A 84 5.58 5.11 1.69
CA TYR A 84 5.28 6.48 2.06
C TYR A 84 3.79 6.67 2.32
N PHE A 85 2.92 6.20 1.41
CA PHE A 85 1.47 6.26 1.58
C PHE A 85 1.02 5.69 2.93
N TRP A 86 1.39 4.45 3.26
CA TRP A 86 0.97 3.81 4.50
C TRP A 86 1.56 4.48 5.75
N SER A 87 2.80 4.96 5.67
CA SER A 87 3.41 5.73 6.76
C SER A 87 2.62 7.01 7.06
N GLU A 88 2.15 7.71 6.02
CA GLU A 88 1.39 8.95 6.18
C GLU A 88 -0.06 8.68 6.61
N ILE A 89 -0.67 7.58 6.17
CA ILE A 89 -1.97 7.10 6.70
C ILE A 89 -1.88 6.91 8.23
N LYS A 90 -0.82 6.23 8.72
CA LYS A 90 -0.58 6.01 10.16
C LYS A 90 -0.37 7.35 10.89
N LYS A 91 0.51 8.23 10.37
CA LYS A 91 0.76 9.56 10.97
C LYS A 91 -0.48 10.47 11.00
N ALA A 92 -1.33 10.40 9.98
CA ALA A 92 -2.56 11.16 9.90
C ALA A 92 -3.69 10.60 10.78
N ASN A 93 -3.44 9.48 11.47
CA ASN A 93 -4.39 8.74 12.30
C ASN A 93 -5.68 8.39 11.54
N LEU A 94 -5.53 7.97 10.28
CA LEU A 94 -6.67 7.54 9.46
C LEU A 94 -6.98 6.05 9.73
N PRO A 95 -8.26 5.64 9.69
CA PRO A 95 -8.68 4.29 10.09
C PRO A 95 -8.46 3.23 8.99
N TYR A 96 -7.44 3.41 8.14
CA TYR A 96 -7.10 2.48 7.07
C TYR A 96 -5.81 1.74 7.43
N ARG A 97 -5.74 0.46 7.08
CA ARG A 97 -4.60 -0.39 7.41
C ARG A 97 -4.15 -1.19 6.19
N ARG A 98 -2.83 -1.34 6.08
CA ARG A 98 -2.20 -2.23 5.11
C ARG A 98 -2.41 -3.68 5.51
N GLU A 99 -2.59 -4.55 4.53
CA GLU A 99 -2.64 -5.99 4.76
C GLU A 99 -1.23 -6.58 4.90
N ASN A 100 -1.02 -7.45 5.91
CA ASN A 100 0.24 -8.19 6.03
C ASN A 100 0.30 -9.32 4.99
N LYS A 101 0.98 -9.07 3.87
CA LYS A 101 1.23 -10.07 2.82
C LYS A 101 2.46 -10.96 3.09
N MET A 102 3.30 -10.64 4.09
CA MET A 102 4.45 -11.45 4.50
C MET A 102 4.07 -12.74 5.23
N ALA A 103 2.86 -12.82 5.81
CA ALA A 103 2.39 -14.00 6.54
C ALA A 103 2.54 -15.32 5.75
N LYS A 104 2.33 -15.29 4.42
CA LYS A 104 2.49 -16.48 3.57
C LYS A 104 3.95 -16.91 3.42
N ILE A 105 4.90 -15.97 3.38
CA ILE A 105 6.34 -16.24 3.24
C ILE A 105 6.84 -16.86 4.53
N LEU A 106 6.55 -16.21 5.67
CA LEU A 106 6.86 -16.71 7.02
C LEU A 106 6.32 -18.13 7.22
N LYS A 107 5.03 -18.36 6.94
CA LYS A 107 4.41 -19.69 7.04
C LYS A 107 5.09 -20.74 6.15
N SER A 108 5.59 -20.35 4.99
CA SER A 108 6.24 -21.29 4.07
C SER A 108 7.70 -21.57 4.42
N GLY A 109 8.31 -20.76 5.29
CA GLY A 109 9.71 -20.89 5.71
C GLY A 109 10.72 -20.76 4.57
N LYS A 110 10.36 -20.14 3.44
CA LYS A 110 11.28 -19.92 2.31
C LYS A 110 10.84 -18.79 1.38
N ILE A 111 11.81 -18.03 0.89
CA ILE A 111 11.66 -17.15 -0.28
C ILE A 111 11.82 -17.99 -1.54
N LYS A 112 10.79 -18.03 -2.39
CA LYS A 112 10.71 -18.98 -3.52
C LYS A 112 11.31 -18.44 -4.82
N ASN A 113 11.24 -17.13 -5.03
CA ASN A 113 11.61 -16.49 -6.29
C ASN A 113 12.02 -15.03 -6.06
N GLN A 114 12.53 -14.41 -7.13
CA GLN A 114 13.02 -13.02 -7.09
C GLN A 114 11.92 -12.03 -6.67
N ILE A 115 10.69 -12.21 -7.15
CA ILE A 115 9.57 -11.32 -6.80
C ILE A 115 9.31 -11.30 -5.28
N GLN A 116 9.32 -12.46 -4.63
CA GLN A 116 9.18 -12.54 -3.18
C GLN A 116 10.38 -11.94 -2.45
N TYR A 117 11.58 -12.14 -3.00
CA TYR A 117 12.79 -11.55 -2.45
C TYR A 117 12.72 -10.02 -2.47
N ASP A 118 12.44 -9.43 -3.64
CA ASP A 118 12.33 -7.98 -3.83
C ASP A 118 11.26 -7.40 -2.92
N PHE A 119 10.09 -8.05 -2.87
CA PHE A 119 9.02 -7.67 -1.96
C PHE A 119 9.47 -7.65 -0.49
N VAL A 120 10.13 -8.71 0.01
CA VAL A 120 10.59 -8.77 1.41
C VAL A 120 11.59 -7.66 1.69
N ILE A 121 12.57 -7.45 0.82
CA ILE A 121 13.58 -6.39 0.97
C ILE A 121 12.91 -5.02 1.05
N ASP A 122 11.97 -4.73 0.15
CA ASP A 122 11.31 -3.43 0.05
C ASP A 122 10.36 -3.13 1.22
N VAL A 123 9.86 -4.17 1.91
CA VAL A 123 8.78 -3.99 2.91
C VAL A 123 9.13 -4.44 4.33
N ILE A 124 10.26 -5.10 4.58
CA ILE A 124 10.62 -5.62 5.91
C ILE A 124 10.65 -4.51 6.97
N VAL A 125 11.33 -3.40 6.70
CA VAL A 125 11.41 -2.26 7.62
C VAL A 125 10.06 -1.54 7.76
N PRO A 126 9.36 -1.16 6.66
CA PRO A 126 8.02 -0.58 6.76
C PRO A 126 7.04 -1.44 7.56
N TYR A 127 6.98 -2.75 7.31
CA TYR A 127 6.04 -3.62 7.99
C TYR A 127 6.33 -3.71 9.49
N GLN A 128 7.60 -3.70 9.89
CA GLN A 128 7.95 -3.65 11.31
C GLN A 128 7.50 -2.33 11.94
N GLN A 129 7.76 -1.19 11.29
CA GLN A 129 7.31 0.14 11.77
C GLN A 129 5.79 0.28 11.80
N GLU A 130 5.09 -0.42 10.91
CA GLU A 130 3.63 -0.50 10.84
C GLU A 130 3.05 -1.53 11.81
N GLU A 131 3.88 -2.24 12.60
CA GLU A 131 3.48 -3.31 13.53
C GLU A 131 2.73 -4.47 12.85
N LEU A 132 3.01 -4.69 11.56
CA LEU A 132 2.47 -5.81 10.79
C LEU A 132 3.24 -7.10 11.03
N ILE A 133 4.52 -6.99 11.42
CA ILE A 133 5.40 -8.11 11.80
C ILE A 133 6.12 -7.77 13.10
N THR A 134 6.54 -8.80 13.83
CA THR A 134 7.30 -8.62 15.08
C THR A 134 8.81 -8.56 14.85
N GLU A 135 9.58 -8.30 15.90
CA GLU A 135 11.04 -8.37 15.84
C GLU A 135 11.52 -9.81 15.58
N GLU A 136 10.86 -10.81 16.14
CA GLU A 136 11.13 -12.22 15.86
C GLU A 136 10.87 -12.57 14.38
N ASP A 137 9.79 -12.06 13.80
CA ASP A 137 9.52 -12.24 12.37
C ASP A 137 10.65 -11.64 11.51
N VAL A 138 11.19 -10.47 11.88
CA VAL A 138 12.31 -9.84 11.18
C VAL A 138 13.56 -10.71 11.22
N ILE A 139 13.86 -11.32 12.37
CA ILE A 139 15.00 -12.25 12.50
C ILE A 139 14.84 -13.42 11.53
N ILE A 140 13.66 -14.05 11.51
CA ILE A 140 13.36 -15.17 10.60
C ILE A 140 13.51 -14.73 9.13
N LEU A 141 12.95 -13.57 8.77
CA LEU A 141 13.02 -13.06 7.39
C LEU A 141 14.47 -12.80 6.94
N ASN A 142 15.32 -12.27 7.81
CA ASN A 142 16.74 -12.06 7.52
C ASN A 142 17.48 -13.39 7.26
N GLU A 143 17.14 -14.45 7.98
CA GLU A 143 17.67 -15.79 7.70
C GLU A 143 17.20 -16.30 6.33
N LEU A 144 15.91 -16.15 6.01
CA LEU A 144 15.36 -16.57 4.72
C LEU A 144 15.95 -15.80 3.52
N ILE A 145 16.24 -14.50 3.70
CA ILE A 145 16.96 -13.66 2.73
C ILE A 145 18.35 -14.27 2.47
N LYS A 146 19.14 -14.48 3.52
CA LYS A 146 20.50 -15.03 3.43
C LYS A 146 20.53 -16.39 2.74
N GLU A 147 19.57 -17.25 3.06
CA GLU A 147 19.44 -18.55 2.39
C GLU A 147 19.16 -18.41 0.89
N PHE A 148 18.28 -17.49 0.50
CA PHE A 148 17.94 -17.26 -0.90
C PHE A 148 19.15 -16.79 -1.69
N GLU A 149 19.89 -15.81 -1.18
CA GLU A 149 21.13 -15.30 -1.79
C GLU A 149 22.21 -16.39 -1.91
N THR A 150 22.35 -17.23 -0.89
CA THR A 150 23.28 -18.37 -0.90
C THR A 150 22.90 -19.40 -1.98
N ARG A 151 21.61 -19.67 -2.17
CA ARG A 151 21.14 -20.57 -3.24
C ARG A 151 21.35 -19.96 -4.63
N ALA A 152 21.14 -18.66 -4.79
CA ALA A 152 21.32 -17.97 -6.06
C ALA A 152 22.79 -17.98 -6.50
N SER A 153 23.72 -17.64 -5.59
CA SER A 153 25.17 -17.64 -5.86
C SER A 153 25.74 -19.02 -6.20
N LYS A 154 25.15 -20.11 -5.69
CA LYS A 154 25.52 -21.48 -6.06
C LYS A 154 25.05 -21.88 -7.46
N ARG A 155 24.00 -21.25 -8.00
CA ARG A 155 23.46 -21.54 -9.34
C ARG A 155 24.20 -20.79 -10.45
N SER A 156 24.91 -19.71 -10.10
CA SER A 156 25.72 -18.92 -11.04
C SER A 156 27.17 -19.42 -11.17
N LYS A 157 27.55 -20.46 -10.43
CA LYS A 157 28.83 -21.17 -10.54
C LYS A 157 28.62 -22.48 -11.28
#